data_AF-A0A354XXC5-F1
#
_entry.id   AF-A0A354XXC5-F1
#
_cell.length_a   1.000
_cell.length_b   1.000
_cell.length_c   1.000
_cell.angle_alpha   90.00
_cell.angle_beta   90.00
_cell.angle_gamma   90.00
#
_symmetry.space_group_name_H-M   'P 1'
#
loop_
_entity.id
_entity.type
_entity.pdbx_description
1 polymer ?
#
loop_
_entity_poly.entity_id
_entity_poly.type
_entity_poly.pdbx_seq_one_letter_code
_entity_poly.pdbx_strand_id
1 'polypeptide(L)'
;MTDFTISGYASPEDTEERNMLLSQRRAETFARYIEKKYGYTRSQFKVEWFGEDWNGLRKAVVASNLANKDAIAEIIDNVPDYDARDARIIALDNGQTYNRLLRDFYPPLRRNDYNIAYVSRPFNVEEAKKIIKTRPKLLSLNEMYLVAKTYPEDSPEYKTVFDIACETFPDAEVACINAAVGELRVNKADAALRHLQKCPDSPMAMNLTGIAYAQKGDTARAKQFFDKAVRNGNADARHNADQLQQYIDDNM
;
A
#
# COMPACT_ATOMS: atom_id res chain seq x y z
N MET A 1 4.75 -2.20 -15.61
CA MET A 1 4.65 -3.66 -15.52
C MET A 1 5.66 -4.24 -16.49
N THR A 2 6.60 -5.01 -15.98
CA THR A 2 7.66 -5.67 -16.76
C THR A 2 7.39 -7.15 -16.95
N ASP A 3 6.59 -7.76 -16.07
CA ASP A 3 6.11 -9.12 -16.23
C ASP A 3 4.69 -9.25 -15.66
N PHE A 4 3.84 -10.04 -16.31
CA PHE A 4 2.58 -10.50 -15.74
C PHE A 4 2.38 -11.94 -16.19
N THR A 5 2.70 -12.88 -15.31
CA THR A 5 2.53 -14.31 -15.55
C THR A 5 1.25 -14.81 -14.87
N ILE A 6 0.46 -15.62 -15.57
CA ILE A 6 -0.70 -16.36 -15.07
C ILE A 6 -0.41 -17.84 -15.26
N SER A 7 -0.49 -18.61 -14.19
CA SER A 7 -0.17 -20.04 -14.17
C SER A 7 -1.37 -20.86 -13.70
N GLY A 8 -1.83 -21.81 -14.51
CA GLY A 8 -2.92 -22.72 -14.15
C GLY A 8 -2.43 -24.06 -13.62
N TYR A 9 -3.13 -24.57 -12.60
CA TYR A 9 -2.89 -25.90 -12.02
C TYR A 9 -4.19 -26.70 -11.85
N ALA A 10 -4.03 -28.02 -11.85
CA ALA A 10 -5.04 -29.01 -11.55
C ALA A 10 -4.58 -29.91 -10.40
N SER A 11 -5.55 -30.61 -9.81
CA SER A 11 -5.31 -31.70 -8.86
C SER A 11 -5.19 -33.04 -9.60
N PRO A 12 -4.48 -34.04 -9.05
CA PRO A 12 -4.37 -35.37 -9.65
C PRO A 12 -5.66 -36.20 -9.53
N GLU A 13 -6.65 -35.88 -10.37
CA GLU A 13 -8.00 -36.48 -10.35
C GLU A 13 -8.37 -37.24 -11.63
N ASP A 14 -7.58 -37.11 -12.70
CA ASP A 14 -7.88 -37.63 -14.04
C ASP A 14 -6.56 -37.83 -14.78
N THR A 15 -6.61 -38.24 -16.04
CA THR A 15 -5.37 -38.46 -16.81
C THR A 15 -4.53 -37.17 -16.93
N GLU A 16 -3.22 -37.34 -17.06
CA GLU A 16 -2.26 -36.24 -17.26
C GLU A 16 -2.74 -35.30 -18.38
N GLU A 17 -3.17 -35.86 -19.53
CA GLU A 17 -3.67 -35.10 -20.68
C GLU A 17 -4.87 -34.22 -20.31
N ARG A 18 -5.82 -34.75 -19.54
CA ARG A 18 -7.03 -34.02 -19.15
C ARG A 18 -6.73 -32.95 -18.12
N ASN A 19 -5.86 -33.23 -17.15
CA ASN A 19 -5.44 -32.25 -16.17
C ASN A 19 -4.59 -31.13 -16.80
N MET A 20 -3.78 -31.46 -17.81
CA MET A 20 -3.07 -30.48 -18.63
C MET A 20 -4.07 -29.53 -19.33
N LEU A 21 -5.09 -30.07 -20.01
CA LEU A 21 -6.11 -29.25 -20.67
C LEU A 21 -6.97 -28.44 -19.68
N LEU A 22 -7.29 -29.00 -18.52
CA LEU A 22 -8.05 -28.31 -17.47
C LEU A 22 -7.28 -27.11 -16.92
N SER A 23 -6.00 -27.31 -16.60
CA SER A 23 -5.13 -26.24 -16.10
C SER A 23 -4.95 -25.13 -17.14
N GLN A 24 -4.79 -25.47 -18.42
CA GLN A 24 -4.78 -24.50 -19.53
C GLN A 24 -6.06 -23.66 -19.57
N ARG A 25 -7.23 -24.32 -19.60
CA ARG A 25 -8.53 -23.64 -19.68
C ARG A 25 -8.74 -22.69 -18.52
N ARG A 26 -8.28 -23.05 -17.32
CA ARG A 26 -8.34 -22.19 -16.12
C ARG A 26 -7.48 -20.94 -16.27
N ALA A 27 -6.22 -21.10 -16.67
CA ALA A 27 -5.30 -19.98 -16.87
C ALA A 27 -5.82 -19.02 -17.94
N GLU A 28 -6.29 -19.56 -19.07
CA GLU A 28 -6.83 -18.77 -20.17
C GLU A 28 -8.13 -18.04 -19.80
N THR A 29 -9.01 -18.69 -19.05
CA THR A 29 -10.26 -18.06 -18.60
C THR A 29 -9.97 -16.91 -17.65
N PHE A 30 -8.99 -17.07 -16.76
CA PHE A 30 -8.58 -15.99 -15.88
C PHE A 30 -7.93 -14.83 -16.65
N ALA A 31 -7.07 -15.10 -17.63
CA ALA A 31 -6.52 -14.08 -18.51
C ALA A 31 -7.63 -13.29 -19.25
N ARG A 32 -8.61 -13.98 -19.83
CA ARG A 32 -9.78 -13.34 -20.48
C ARG A 32 -10.59 -12.48 -19.52
N TYR A 33 -10.72 -12.90 -18.27
CA TYR A 33 -11.37 -12.10 -17.24
C TYR A 33 -10.60 -10.79 -16.97
N ILE A 34 -9.26 -10.85 -16.85
CA ILE A 34 -8.43 -9.66 -16.63
C ILE A 34 -8.49 -8.70 -17.83
N GLU A 35 -8.44 -9.22 -19.05
CA GLU A 35 -8.63 -8.44 -20.29
C GLU A 35 -9.95 -7.66 -20.26
N LYS A 36 -11.07 -8.37 -20.05
CA LYS A 36 -12.40 -7.78 -20.10
C LYS A 36 -12.65 -6.79 -18.96
N LYS A 37 -12.19 -7.10 -17.75
CA LYS A 37 -12.49 -6.30 -16.56
C LYS A 37 -11.57 -5.09 -16.39
N TYR A 38 -10.31 -5.22 -16.77
CA TYR A 38 -9.29 -4.20 -16.47
C TYR A 38 -8.63 -3.61 -17.73
N GLY A 39 -9.03 -4.02 -18.94
CA GLY A 39 -8.59 -3.41 -20.20
C GLY A 39 -7.15 -3.74 -20.61
N TYR A 40 -6.56 -4.78 -20.03
CA TYR A 40 -5.27 -5.30 -20.47
C TYR A 40 -5.40 -6.03 -21.81
N THR A 41 -4.31 -6.09 -22.58
CA THR A 41 -4.23 -6.84 -23.84
C THR A 41 -3.55 -8.19 -23.64
N ARG A 42 -3.92 -9.19 -24.45
CA ARG A 42 -3.37 -10.56 -24.34
C ARG A 42 -1.84 -10.61 -24.34
N SER A 43 -1.21 -9.74 -25.13
CA SER A 43 0.24 -9.62 -25.25
C SER A 43 0.96 -9.15 -23.98
N GLN A 44 0.22 -8.65 -22.98
CA GLN A 44 0.77 -8.23 -21.69
C GLN A 44 0.86 -9.40 -20.70
N PHE A 45 0.30 -10.57 -21.03
CA PHE A 45 0.36 -11.74 -20.18
C PHE A 45 1.28 -12.81 -20.76
N LYS A 46 2.01 -13.45 -19.86
CA LYS A 46 2.51 -14.80 -20.07
C LYS A 46 1.51 -15.78 -19.46
N VAL A 47 0.86 -16.61 -20.26
CA VAL A 47 -0.11 -17.59 -19.77
C VAL A 47 0.50 -18.97 -19.87
N GLU A 48 0.67 -19.63 -18.73
CA GLU A 48 1.27 -20.96 -18.59
C GLU A 48 0.34 -21.89 -17.84
N TRP A 49 0.57 -23.19 -17.99
CA TRP A 49 -0.20 -24.22 -17.34
C TRP A 49 0.67 -25.46 -17.17
N PHE A 50 0.44 -26.18 -16.08
CA PHE A 50 1.36 -27.24 -15.65
C PHE A 50 0.68 -28.59 -15.44
N GLY A 51 -0.63 -28.68 -15.64
CA GLY A 51 -1.40 -29.87 -15.28
C GLY A 51 -1.46 -30.04 -13.78
N GLU A 52 -1.13 -31.23 -13.30
CA GLU A 52 -1.20 -31.62 -11.90
C GLU A 52 -0.11 -30.97 -11.05
N ASP A 53 -0.50 -30.37 -9.93
CA ASP A 53 0.45 -29.79 -8.98
C ASP A 53 1.05 -30.84 -8.03
N TRP A 54 1.89 -31.73 -8.59
CA TRP A 54 2.61 -32.75 -7.81
C TRP A 54 3.53 -32.15 -6.74
N ASN A 55 4.15 -31.00 -7.03
CA ASN A 55 5.00 -30.29 -6.09
C ASN A 55 4.20 -29.76 -4.89
N GLY A 56 3.06 -29.12 -5.15
CA GLY A 56 2.14 -28.64 -4.12
C GLY A 56 1.54 -29.78 -3.31
N LEU A 57 1.12 -30.87 -3.96
CA LEU A 57 0.63 -32.05 -3.27
C LEU A 57 1.69 -32.64 -2.33
N ARG A 58 2.91 -32.85 -2.82
CA ARG A 58 4.03 -33.35 -2.01
C ARG A 58 4.27 -32.48 -0.78
N LYS A 59 4.34 -31.16 -0.97
CA LYS A 59 4.53 -30.20 0.13
C LYS A 59 3.42 -30.29 1.17
N ALA A 60 2.16 -30.35 0.72
CA ALA A 60 1.00 -30.44 1.61
C ALA A 60 0.99 -31.77 2.40
N VAL A 61 1.28 -32.89 1.73
CA VAL A 61 1.33 -34.22 2.34
C VAL A 61 2.43 -34.32 3.39
N VAL A 62 3.66 -33.89 3.07
CA VAL A 62 4.79 -33.93 4.00
C VAL A 62 4.54 -33.09 5.26
N ALA A 63 3.85 -31.95 5.10
CA ALA A 63 3.48 -31.07 6.22
C ALA A 63 2.29 -31.60 7.05
N SER A 64 1.68 -32.71 6.67
CA SER A 64 0.46 -33.23 7.30
C SER A 64 0.71 -34.37 8.30
N ASN A 65 -0.39 -34.79 8.95
CA ASN A 65 -0.43 -35.96 9.83
C ASN A 65 -1.07 -37.19 9.15
N LEU A 66 -0.95 -37.31 7.82
CA LEU A 66 -1.41 -38.50 7.10
C LEU A 66 -0.56 -39.71 7.51
N ALA A 67 -1.22 -40.86 7.73
CA ALA A 67 -0.54 -42.12 8.05
C ALA A 67 0.42 -42.55 6.92
N ASN A 68 -0.03 -42.46 5.66
CA ASN A 68 0.75 -42.83 4.48
C ASN A 68 1.56 -41.69 3.87
N LYS A 69 1.85 -40.61 4.63
CA LYS A 69 2.53 -39.44 4.06
C LYS A 69 3.87 -39.80 3.40
N ASP A 70 4.63 -40.71 3.99
CA ASP A 70 5.96 -41.10 3.49
C ASP A 70 5.82 -41.95 2.22
N ALA A 71 4.85 -42.87 2.16
CA ALA A 71 4.55 -43.65 0.96
C ALA A 71 4.06 -42.77 -0.19
N ILE A 72 3.21 -41.78 0.08
CA ILE A 72 2.75 -40.83 -0.94
C ILE A 72 3.95 -39.99 -1.43
N ALA A 73 4.78 -39.48 -0.53
CA ALA A 73 5.97 -38.71 -0.92
C ALA A 73 6.94 -39.55 -1.78
N GLU A 74 7.14 -40.82 -1.41
CA GLU A 74 7.96 -41.75 -2.18
C GLU A 74 7.41 -42.03 -3.58
N ILE A 75 6.09 -42.19 -3.72
CA ILE A 75 5.43 -42.33 -5.03
C ILE A 75 5.68 -41.10 -5.89
N ILE A 76 5.47 -39.90 -5.33
CA ILE A 76 5.67 -38.64 -6.05
C ILE A 76 7.14 -38.48 -6.50
N ASP A 77 8.09 -38.85 -5.64
CA ASP A 77 9.52 -38.68 -5.90
C ASP A 77 10.09 -39.67 -6.91
N ASN A 78 9.58 -40.90 -6.94
CA ASN A 78 10.22 -42.01 -7.66
C ASN A 78 9.45 -42.56 -8.86
N VAL A 79 8.18 -42.19 -9.05
CA VAL A 79 7.38 -42.65 -10.20
C VAL A 79 7.37 -41.54 -11.25
N PRO A 80 7.95 -41.71 -12.45
CA PRO A 80 8.01 -40.61 -13.42
C PRO A 80 6.67 -40.32 -14.11
N ASP A 81 5.91 -41.37 -14.41
CA ASP A 81 4.63 -41.32 -15.11
C ASP A 81 3.51 -40.87 -14.17
N TYR A 82 2.76 -39.83 -14.56
CA TYR A 82 1.79 -39.19 -13.69
C TYR A 82 0.54 -40.06 -13.48
N ASP A 83 0.02 -40.67 -14.53
CA ASP A 83 -1.10 -41.61 -14.43
C ASP A 83 -0.74 -42.82 -13.54
N ALA A 84 0.52 -43.29 -13.58
CA ALA A 84 1.02 -44.34 -12.70
C ALA A 84 1.19 -43.87 -11.24
N ARG A 85 1.49 -42.58 -10.98
CA ARG A 85 1.46 -42.01 -9.62
C ARG A 85 0.06 -42.09 -9.06
N ASP A 86 -0.94 -41.64 -9.83
CA ASP A 86 -2.34 -41.69 -9.43
C ASP A 86 -2.78 -43.11 -9.13
N ALA A 87 -2.52 -44.04 -10.03
CA ALA A 87 -2.88 -45.45 -9.84
C ALA A 87 -2.26 -46.03 -8.55
N ARG A 88 -1.00 -45.71 -8.25
CA ARG A 88 -0.32 -46.16 -7.02
C ARG A 88 -0.89 -45.52 -5.76
N ILE A 89 -1.22 -44.22 -5.79
CA ILE A 89 -1.85 -43.53 -4.66
C ILE A 89 -3.26 -44.08 -4.41
N ILE A 90 -4.03 -44.37 -5.46
CA ILE A 90 -5.37 -44.99 -5.39
C ILE A 90 -5.28 -46.40 -4.78
N ALA A 91 -4.24 -47.16 -5.11
CA ALA A 91 -4.05 -48.51 -4.58
C ALA A 91 -3.70 -48.54 -3.07
N LEU A 92 -3.25 -47.43 -2.48
CA LEU A 92 -2.95 -47.36 -1.04
C LEU A 92 -4.21 -47.53 -0.20
N ASP A 93 -4.14 -48.39 0.82
CA ASP A 93 -5.19 -48.64 1.80
C ASP A 93 -6.59 -48.82 1.21
N ASN A 94 -6.69 -49.57 0.10
CA ASN A 94 -7.95 -49.79 -0.62
C ASN A 94 -8.68 -48.47 -0.96
N GLY A 95 -7.93 -47.42 -1.34
CA GLY A 95 -8.46 -46.12 -1.76
C GLY A 95 -8.81 -45.15 -0.62
N GLN A 96 -8.64 -45.53 0.65
CA GLN A 96 -8.92 -44.64 1.78
C GLN A 96 -8.00 -43.41 1.77
N THR A 97 -6.74 -43.59 1.39
CA THR A 97 -5.77 -42.51 1.26
C THR A 97 -6.19 -41.53 0.17
N TYR A 98 -6.52 -42.03 -1.02
CA TYR A 98 -6.99 -41.21 -2.14
C TYR A 98 -8.25 -40.41 -1.79
N ASN A 99 -9.25 -41.04 -1.16
CA ASN A 99 -10.48 -40.35 -0.73
C ASN A 99 -10.20 -39.19 0.23
N ARG A 100 -9.20 -39.35 1.11
CA ARG A 100 -8.77 -38.28 2.02
C ARG A 100 -8.04 -37.16 1.29
N LEU A 101 -7.17 -37.49 0.33
CA LEU A 101 -6.50 -36.51 -0.51
C LEU A 101 -7.51 -35.69 -1.33
N LEU A 102 -8.47 -36.37 -1.96
CA LEU A 102 -9.53 -35.74 -2.75
C LEU A 102 -10.34 -34.73 -1.94
N ARG A 103 -10.68 -35.07 -0.69
CA ARG A 103 -11.47 -34.21 0.19
C ARG A 103 -10.66 -33.06 0.80
N ASP A 104 -9.47 -33.36 1.31
CA ASP A 104 -8.75 -32.47 2.24
C ASP A 104 -7.53 -31.77 1.59
N PHE A 105 -6.94 -32.35 0.53
CA PHE A 105 -5.66 -31.90 -0.04
C PHE A 105 -5.76 -31.38 -1.48
N TYR A 106 -6.63 -31.96 -2.31
CA TYR A 106 -6.79 -31.56 -3.71
C TYR A 106 -7.49 -30.22 -3.91
N PRO A 107 -8.45 -29.77 -3.07
CA PRO A 107 -9.14 -28.52 -3.32
C PRO A 107 -8.21 -27.29 -3.45
N PRO A 108 -7.18 -27.10 -2.60
CA PRO A 108 -6.21 -26.00 -2.77
C PRO A 108 -5.26 -26.12 -3.97
N LEU A 109 -5.06 -27.32 -4.51
CA LEU A 109 -4.21 -27.52 -5.71
C LEU A 109 -4.90 -27.00 -6.97
N ARG A 110 -6.23 -26.94 -6.97
CA ARG A 110 -7.05 -26.40 -8.05
C ARG A 110 -7.03 -24.87 -8.03
N ARG A 111 -5.98 -24.27 -8.57
CA ARG A 111 -5.79 -22.81 -8.53
C ARG A 111 -5.23 -22.23 -9.83
N ASN A 112 -5.37 -20.91 -9.93
CA ASN A 112 -4.56 -20.08 -10.82
C ASN A 112 -3.67 -19.21 -9.93
N ASP A 113 -2.37 -19.21 -10.21
CA ASP A 113 -1.41 -18.30 -9.61
C ASP A 113 -1.14 -17.14 -10.57
N TYR A 114 -0.83 -15.97 -10.03
CA TYR A 114 -0.37 -14.84 -10.83
C TYR A 114 0.84 -14.16 -10.19
N ASN A 115 1.78 -13.74 -11.04
CA ASN A 115 2.94 -12.96 -10.66
C ASN A 115 2.96 -11.67 -11.47
N ILE A 116 3.08 -10.52 -10.80
CA ILE A 116 3.13 -9.22 -11.46
C ILE A 116 4.43 -8.54 -11.03
N ALA A 117 5.33 -8.33 -11.98
CA ALA A 117 6.53 -7.53 -11.77
C ALA A 117 6.35 -6.16 -12.41
N TYR A 118 6.85 -5.13 -11.73
CA TYR A 118 6.96 -3.79 -12.30
C TYR A 118 8.24 -3.13 -11.81
N VAL A 119 8.89 -2.40 -12.71
CA VAL A 119 9.93 -1.45 -12.31
C VAL A 119 9.21 -0.19 -11.85
N SER A 120 9.45 0.19 -10.59
CA SER A 120 9.08 1.53 -10.12
C SER A 120 9.86 2.52 -10.99
N ARG A 121 9.14 3.37 -11.73
CA ARG A 121 9.80 4.38 -12.56
C ARG A 121 10.65 5.29 -11.65
N PRO A 122 11.87 5.67 -12.05
CA PRO A 122 12.62 6.67 -11.31
C PRO A 122 11.80 7.96 -11.24
N PHE A 123 11.86 8.63 -10.09
CA PHE A 123 11.13 9.88 -9.86
C PHE A 123 11.45 10.91 -10.97
N ASN A 124 10.40 11.51 -11.52
CA ASN A 124 10.49 12.62 -12.46
C ASN A 124 9.68 13.80 -11.92
N VAL A 125 10.36 14.90 -11.60
CA VAL A 125 9.72 16.07 -10.95
C VAL A 125 8.69 16.77 -11.86
N GLU A 126 8.91 16.78 -13.17
CA GLU A 126 7.97 17.39 -14.13
C GLU A 126 6.71 16.54 -14.30
N GLU A 127 6.83 15.22 -14.19
CA GLU A 127 5.66 14.33 -14.11
C GLU A 127 4.94 14.47 -12.77
N ALA A 128 5.69 14.52 -11.66
CA ALA A 128 5.14 14.67 -10.32
C ALA A 128 4.35 15.98 -10.15
N LYS A 129 4.80 17.09 -10.76
CA LYS A 129 4.04 18.36 -10.84
C LYS A 129 2.64 18.22 -11.47
N LYS A 130 2.45 17.24 -12.37
CA LYS A 130 1.15 16.94 -12.98
C LYS A 130 0.35 15.97 -12.13
N ILE A 131 1.01 14.95 -11.58
CA ILE A 131 0.37 13.93 -10.74
C ILE A 131 -0.18 14.55 -9.46
N ILE A 132 0.54 15.46 -8.80
CA ILE A 132 0.10 16.07 -7.53
C ILE A 132 -1.26 16.78 -7.66
N LYS A 133 -1.58 17.34 -8.83
CA LYS A 133 -2.84 18.06 -9.08
C LYS A 133 -4.02 17.14 -9.41
N THR A 134 -3.76 15.90 -9.81
CA THR A 134 -4.78 15.00 -10.38
C THR A 134 -4.96 13.71 -9.59
N ARG A 135 -3.87 13.14 -9.10
CA ARG A 135 -3.80 11.85 -8.39
C ARG A 135 -2.74 11.92 -7.28
N PRO A 136 -2.85 12.85 -6.31
CA PRO A 136 -1.81 13.10 -5.31
C PRO A 136 -1.45 11.87 -4.48
N LYS A 137 -2.41 10.95 -4.24
CA LYS A 137 -2.18 9.67 -3.54
C LYS A 137 -1.19 8.72 -4.23
N LEU A 138 -0.77 9.00 -5.46
CA LEU A 138 0.28 8.24 -6.16
C LEU A 138 1.70 8.76 -5.89
N LEU A 139 1.83 9.90 -5.21
CA LEU A 139 3.11 10.44 -4.78
C LEU A 139 3.30 10.14 -3.30
N SER A 140 4.52 9.81 -2.92
CA SER A 140 4.95 9.87 -1.53
C SER A 140 5.08 11.31 -1.05
N LEU A 141 5.04 11.51 0.27
CA LEU A 141 5.25 12.81 0.88
C LEU A 141 6.61 13.42 0.45
N ASN A 142 7.68 12.63 0.40
CA ASN A 142 9.00 13.08 -0.05
C ASN A 142 8.99 13.58 -1.50
N GLU A 143 8.27 12.90 -2.40
CA GLU A 143 8.14 13.35 -3.79
C GLU A 143 7.36 14.67 -3.88
N MET A 144 6.35 14.88 -3.04
CA MET A 144 5.69 16.18 -2.93
C MET A 144 6.65 17.27 -2.45
N TYR A 145 7.53 16.98 -1.48
CA TYR A 145 8.59 17.91 -1.07
C TYR A 145 9.55 18.25 -2.22
N LEU A 146 9.95 17.25 -3.02
CA LEU A 146 10.81 17.48 -4.19
C LEU A 146 10.10 18.36 -5.24
N VAL A 147 8.78 18.21 -5.40
CA VAL A 147 7.97 19.12 -6.23
C VAL A 147 7.96 20.53 -5.63
N ALA A 148 7.71 20.67 -4.33
CA ALA A 148 7.71 21.98 -3.65
C ALA A 148 9.04 22.73 -3.85
N LYS A 149 10.18 22.04 -3.74
CA LYS A 149 11.52 22.61 -3.94
C LYS A 149 11.78 23.18 -5.35
N THR A 150 10.90 22.92 -6.31
CA THR A 150 11.00 23.53 -7.65
C THR A 150 10.31 24.89 -7.76
N TYR A 151 9.61 25.32 -6.71
CA TYR A 151 8.92 26.59 -6.62
C TYR A 151 9.60 27.48 -5.57
N PRO A 152 9.60 28.82 -5.76
CA PRO A 152 10.00 29.76 -4.70
C PRO A 152 9.15 29.57 -3.44
N GLU A 153 9.74 29.68 -2.24
CA GLU A 153 9.05 29.38 -0.97
C GLU A 153 7.85 30.30 -0.66
N ASP A 154 7.80 31.47 -1.28
CA ASP A 154 6.74 32.46 -1.18
C ASP A 154 5.70 32.36 -2.31
N SER A 155 5.86 31.40 -3.23
CA SER A 155 4.96 31.27 -4.37
C SER A 155 3.64 30.56 -4.02
N PRO A 156 2.53 30.89 -4.72
CA PRO A 156 1.26 30.19 -4.57
C PRO A 156 1.37 28.68 -4.84
N GLU A 157 2.25 28.26 -5.75
CA GLU A 157 2.51 26.86 -6.08
C GLU A 157 3.17 26.11 -4.93
N TYR A 158 4.17 26.71 -4.28
CA TYR A 158 4.82 26.12 -3.10
C TYR A 158 3.79 25.86 -2.00
N LYS A 159 2.94 26.85 -1.72
CA LYS A 159 1.82 26.70 -0.77
C LYS A 159 0.88 25.57 -1.19
N THR A 160 0.44 25.57 -2.45
CA THR A 160 -0.50 24.57 -2.98
C THR A 160 0.02 23.14 -2.82
N VAL A 161 1.32 22.92 -2.99
CA VAL A 161 1.94 21.60 -2.77
C VAL A 161 1.74 21.13 -1.34
N PHE A 162 1.94 22.01 -0.35
CA PHE A 162 1.77 21.66 1.06
C PHE A 162 0.30 21.52 1.48
N ASP A 163 -0.60 22.30 0.90
CA ASP A 163 -2.05 22.11 1.09
C ASP A 163 -2.45 20.69 0.66
N ILE A 164 -2.04 20.27 -0.55
CA ILE A 164 -2.30 18.92 -1.08
C ILE A 164 -1.59 17.86 -0.23
N ALA A 165 -0.36 18.10 0.22
CA ALA A 165 0.37 17.16 1.07
C ALA A 165 -0.34 16.95 2.41
N CYS A 166 -0.84 18.01 3.04
CA CYS A 166 -1.59 17.96 4.29
C CYS A 166 -2.95 17.25 4.14
N GLU A 167 -3.60 17.37 2.97
CA GLU A 167 -4.81 16.62 2.66
C GLU A 167 -4.53 15.14 2.37
N THR A 168 -3.43 14.84 1.70
CA THR A 168 -3.05 13.47 1.31
C THR A 168 -2.46 12.68 2.50
N PHE A 169 -1.73 13.36 3.37
CA PHE A 169 -1.04 12.81 4.53
C PHE A 169 -1.46 13.57 5.80
N PRO A 170 -2.71 13.41 6.27
CA PRO A 170 -3.22 14.17 7.41
C PRO A 170 -2.48 13.89 8.73
N ASP A 171 -1.85 12.73 8.86
CA ASP A 171 -1.06 12.35 10.04
C ASP A 171 0.41 12.81 9.96
N ALA A 172 0.81 13.39 8.81
CA ALA A 172 2.16 13.92 8.65
C ALA A 172 2.24 15.34 9.22
N GLU A 173 2.73 15.44 10.45
CA GLU A 173 2.89 16.70 11.17
C GLU A 173 3.59 17.79 10.32
N VAL A 174 4.70 17.46 9.66
CA VAL A 174 5.48 18.41 8.87
C VAL A 174 4.69 18.97 7.67
N ALA A 175 3.81 18.16 7.05
CA ALA A 175 2.95 18.62 5.97
C ALA A 175 1.88 19.59 6.49
N CYS A 176 1.28 19.28 7.64
CA CYS A 176 0.27 20.12 8.28
C CYS A 176 0.86 21.46 8.75
N ILE A 177 2.06 21.43 9.34
CA ILE A 177 2.78 22.63 9.78
C ILE A 177 3.11 23.52 8.58
N ASN A 178 3.68 22.97 7.51
CA ASN A 178 4.06 23.78 6.34
C ASN A 178 2.84 24.40 5.65
N ALA A 179 1.73 23.67 5.54
CA ALA A 179 0.46 24.21 5.03
C ALA A 179 -0.03 25.38 5.92
N ALA A 180 0.00 25.21 7.25
CA ALA A 180 -0.38 26.26 8.18
C ALA A 180 0.51 27.51 8.09
N VAL A 181 1.84 27.35 7.97
CA VAL A 181 2.78 28.46 7.77
C VAL A 181 2.45 29.22 6.49
N GLY A 182 2.13 28.51 5.40
CA GLY A 182 1.72 29.12 4.14
C GLY A 182 0.46 29.99 4.28
N GLU A 183 -0.53 29.54 5.06
CA GLU A 183 -1.75 30.31 5.34
C GLU A 183 -1.49 31.52 6.26
N LEU A 184 -0.65 31.37 7.28
CA LEU A 184 -0.31 32.47 8.21
C LEU A 184 0.45 33.61 7.53
N ARG A 185 1.34 33.30 6.57
CA ARG A 185 2.07 34.31 5.78
C ARG A 185 1.16 35.26 5.00
N VAL A 186 -0.06 34.82 4.68
CA VAL A 186 -1.07 35.61 3.95
C VAL A 186 -2.27 35.99 4.84
N ASN A 187 -2.08 36.01 6.17
CA ASN A 187 -3.10 36.36 7.18
C ASN A 187 -4.40 35.55 7.11
N LYS A 188 -4.33 34.29 6.65
CA LYS A 188 -5.47 33.36 6.61
C LYS A 188 -5.52 32.48 7.86
N ALA A 189 -5.63 33.11 9.03
CA ALA A 189 -5.58 32.44 10.34
C ALA A 189 -6.56 31.26 10.47
N ASP A 190 -7.80 31.39 10.00
CA ASP A 190 -8.79 30.29 10.06
C ASP A 190 -8.41 29.09 9.21
N ALA A 191 -7.72 29.30 8.08
CA ALA A 191 -7.21 28.21 7.27
C ALA A 191 -6.03 27.52 7.95
N ALA A 192 -5.11 28.30 8.53
CA ALA A 192 -4.01 27.76 9.32
C ALA A 192 -4.50 26.86 10.46
N LEU A 193 -5.49 27.33 11.25
CA LEU A 193 -6.08 26.56 12.35
C LEU A 193 -6.64 25.20 11.91
N ARG A 194 -7.23 25.10 10.69
CA ARG A 194 -7.73 23.82 10.14
C ARG A 194 -6.62 22.81 9.83
N HIS A 195 -5.42 23.27 9.51
CA HIS A 195 -4.27 22.39 9.33
C HIS A 195 -3.65 22.01 10.68
N LEU A 196 -3.52 22.97 11.60
CA LEU A 196 -2.88 22.79 12.91
C LEU A 196 -3.65 21.84 13.83
N GLN A 197 -4.99 21.81 13.76
CA GLN A 197 -5.81 20.88 14.54
C GLN A 197 -5.55 19.39 14.21
N LYS A 198 -4.86 19.09 13.09
CA LYS A 198 -4.47 17.72 12.73
C LYS A 198 -3.24 17.22 13.50
N CYS A 199 -2.44 18.13 14.06
CA CYS A 199 -1.26 17.81 14.86
C CYS A 199 -1.26 18.57 16.21
N PRO A 200 -2.32 18.43 17.03
CA PRO A 200 -2.56 19.28 18.21
C PRO A 200 -1.50 19.13 19.32
N ASP A 201 -0.74 18.04 19.30
CA ASP A 201 0.30 17.73 20.28
C ASP A 201 1.68 18.27 19.89
N SER A 202 1.84 18.73 18.64
CA SER A 202 3.10 19.33 18.19
C SER A 202 3.34 20.68 18.90
N PRO A 203 4.48 20.86 19.59
CA PRO A 203 4.82 22.14 20.19
C PRO A 203 4.91 23.27 19.15
N MET A 204 5.33 22.94 17.92
CA MET A 204 5.35 23.88 16.79
C MET A 204 3.94 24.24 16.34
N ALA A 205 3.02 23.27 16.26
CA ALA A 205 1.63 23.57 15.91
C ALA A 205 0.93 24.42 16.97
N MET A 206 1.24 24.21 18.26
CA MET A 206 0.75 25.06 19.34
C MET A 206 1.26 26.50 19.19
N ASN A 207 2.54 26.69 18.88
CA ASN A 207 3.11 28.02 18.63
C ASN A 207 2.40 28.73 17.47
N LEU A 208 2.26 28.04 16.33
CA LEU A 208 1.58 28.58 15.15
C LEU A 208 0.09 28.85 15.41
N THR A 209 -0.55 28.07 16.28
CA THR A 209 -1.93 28.31 16.73
C THR A 209 -2.02 29.62 17.52
N GLY A 210 -1.02 29.90 18.36
CA GLY A 210 -0.89 31.18 19.04
C GLY A 210 -0.79 32.35 18.07
N ILE A 211 0.06 32.24 17.04
CA ILE A 211 0.18 33.24 15.96
C ILE A 211 -1.16 33.44 15.24
N ALA A 212 -1.86 32.37 14.92
CA ALA A 212 -3.16 32.44 14.26
C ALA A 212 -4.19 33.24 15.10
N TYR A 213 -4.26 32.98 16.41
CA TYR A 213 -5.14 33.75 17.29
C TYR A 213 -4.72 35.21 17.45
N ALA A 214 -3.41 35.49 17.47
CA ALA A 214 -2.88 36.86 17.51
C ALA A 214 -3.29 37.64 16.24
N GLN A 215 -3.18 37.04 15.04
CA GLN A 215 -3.66 37.63 13.79
C GLN A 215 -5.17 37.94 13.80
N LYS A 216 -5.94 37.19 14.60
CA LYS A 216 -7.39 37.41 14.79
C LYS A 216 -7.73 38.41 15.89
N GLY A 217 -6.72 38.96 16.59
CA GLY A 217 -6.90 39.85 17.74
C GLY A 217 -7.33 39.15 19.04
N ASP A 218 -7.38 37.82 19.07
CA ASP A 218 -7.71 37.04 20.27
C ASP A 218 -6.43 36.84 21.11
N THR A 219 -6.00 37.91 21.76
CA THR A 219 -4.75 37.96 22.54
C THR A 219 -4.76 36.96 23.70
N ALA A 220 -5.93 36.73 24.30
CA ALA A 220 -6.11 35.77 25.39
C ALA A 220 -5.79 34.34 24.94
N ARG A 221 -6.38 33.87 23.83
CA ARG A 221 -6.07 32.52 23.31
C ARG A 221 -4.66 32.44 22.76
N ALA A 222 -4.18 33.50 22.09
CA ALA A 222 -2.82 33.54 21.58
C ALA A 222 -1.80 33.26 22.70
N LYS A 223 -1.91 33.98 23.83
CA LYS A 223 -1.08 33.77 25.01
C LYS A 223 -1.17 32.34 25.55
N GLN A 224 -2.39 31.80 25.69
CA GLN A 224 -2.58 30.42 26.18
C GLN A 224 -1.83 29.39 25.33
N PHE A 225 -1.88 29.53 24.01
CA PHE A 225 -1.21 28.62 23.09
C PHE A 225 0.31 28.80 23.07
N PHE A 226 0.82 30.03 23.18
CA PHE A 226 2.25 30.25 23.36
C PHE A 226 2.75 29.62 24.67
N ASP A 227 2.08 29.85 25.79
CA ASP A 227 2.43 29.25 27.09
C ASP A 227 2.38 27.71 27.03
N LYS A 228 1.43 27.14 26.28
CA LYS A 228 1.35 25.69 26.04
C LYS A 228 2.54 25.20 25.21
N ALA A 229 2.90 25.90 24.13
CA ALA A 229 4.02 25.56 23.27
C ALA A 229 5.36 25.60 24.01
N VAL A 230 5.58 26.63 24.84
CA VAL A 230 6.78 26.77 25.68
C VAL A 230 6.92 25.61 26.66
N ARG A 231 5.83 25.24 27.35
CA ARG A 231 5.83 24.09 28.28
C ARG A 231 6.13 22.76 27.59
N ASN A 232 5.83 22.65 26.30
CA ASN A 232 6.12 21.47 25.49
C ASN A 232 7.43 21.60 24.68
N GLY A 233 8.29 22.57 25.00
CA GLY A 233 9.67 22.65 24.48
C GLY A 233 9.85 23.49 23.22
N ASN A 234 8.85 24.25 22.75
CA ASN A 234 9.05 25.20 21.66
C ASN A 234 9.70 26.50 22.18
N ALA A 235 10.97 26.73 21.84
CA ALA A 235 11.71 27.90 22.31
C ALA A 235 11.24 29.21 21.65
N ASP A 236 10.85 29.16 20.37
CA ASP A 236 10.39 30.32 19.60
C ASP A 236 9.09 30.92 20.17
N ALA A 237 8.25 30.08 20.78
CA ALA A 237 7.01 30.50 21.42
C ALA A 237 7.22 31.48 22.58
N ARG A 238 8.39 31.46 23.25
CA ARG A 238 8.72 32.47 24.28
C ARG A 238 8.81 33.86 23.66
N HIS A 239 9.56 33.96 22.56
CA HIS A 239 9.71 35.23 21.86
C HIS A 239 8.36 35.77 21.38
N ASN A 240 7.51 34.89 20.82
CA ASN A 240 6.17 35.29 20.38
C ASN A 240 5.26 35.73 21.54
N ALA A 241 5.36 35.08 22.71
CA ALA A 241 4.64 35.49 23.90
C ALA A 241 5.07 36.87 24.40
N ASP A 242 6.38 37.13 24.43
CA ASP A 242 6.94 38.41 24.87
C ASP A 242 6.52 39.54 23.92
N GLN A 243 6.58 39.32 22.61
CA GLN A 243 6.11 40.27 21.60
C GLN A 243 4.60 40.56 21.73
N LEU A 244 3.79 39.54 21.98
CA LEU A 244 2.36 39.71 22.22
C LEU A 244 2.09 40.53 23.49
N GLN A 245 2.84 40.29 24.57
CA GLN A 245 2.68 41.02 25.83
C GLN A 245 3.02 42.50 25.64
N GLN A 246 4.13 42.81 24.96
CA GLN A 246 4.49 44.18 24.64
C GLN A 246 3.40 44.88 23.81
N TYR A 247 2.85 44.19 22.81
CA TYR A 247 1.72 44.73 22.03
C TYR A 247 0.48 45.03 22.91
N ILE A 248 0.16 44.17 23.87
CA ILE A 248 -0.96 44.41 24.80
C ILE A 248 -0.67 45.66 25.65
N ASP A 249 0.52 45.74 26.25
CA ASP A 249 0.91 46.84 27.14
C ASP A 249 0.91 48.19 26.39
N ASP A 250 1.33 48.21 25.13
CA ASP A 250 1.36 49.42 24.28
C ASP A 250 -0.04 49.89 23.83
N ASN A 251 -1.08 49.05 23.97
CA ASN A 251 -2.45 49.33 23.50
C ASN A 251 -3.51 49.33 24.62
N MET A 252 -3.09 49.36 25.89
CA MET A 252 -3.93 49.59 27.08
C MET A 252 -3.91 51.06 27.51
#